data_AF-A0AAJ0CI39-F1
#
_entry.id   AF-A0AAJ0CI39-F1
#
_cell.length_a   1.000
_cell.length_b   1.000
_cell.length_c   1.000
_cell.angle_alpha   90.00
_cell.angle_beta   90.00
_cell.angle_gamma   90.00
#
_symmetry.space_group_name_H-M   'P 1'
#
loop_
_entity.id
_entity.type
_entity.pdbx_description
1 polymer ?
#
loop_
_entity_poly.entity_id
_entity_poly.type
_entity_poly.pdbx_seq_one_letter_code
_entity_poly.pdbx_strand_id
1 'polypeptide(L)'
;MGALFAMAISTFFMNYAYNSPFKDLVPPISDLWHQPMYFFAAWKNVIALHEKDKAAKAGEHRTRHLDDIAKRQYYMKVHGIEAKDPVAVVFGKDEGKSEEELEAAALGQVLPLKPELVDTPAQKKKWLGLW
;
A
#
# COMPACT_ATOMS: atom_id res chain seq x y z
N MET A 1 3.32 -1.43 39.21
CA MET A 1 2.84 -1.60 37.82
C MET A 1 2.44 -0.28 37.15
N GLY A 2 1.65 0.60 37.78
CA GLY A 2 1.20 1.86 37.14
C GLY A 2 2.31 2.87 36.81
N ALA A 3 3.36 2.98 37.63
CA ALA A 3 4.46 3.92 37.39
C ALA A 3 5.26 3.60 36.10
N LEU A 4 5.53 2.32 35.84
CA LEU A 4 6.21 1.89 34.61
C LEU A 4 5.35 2.15 33.38
N PHE A 5 4.04 1.93 33.49
CA PHE A 5 3.10 2.21 32.41
C PHE A 5 3.01 3.72 32.11
N ALA A 6 2.93 4.56 33.14
CA ALA A 6 2.93 6.01 32.98
C ALA A 6 4.24 6.52 32.35
N MET A 7 5.39 5.97 32.79
CA MET A 7 6.70 6.26 32.18
C MET A 7 6.73 5.85 30.71
N ALA A 8 6.25 4.65 30.35
CA ALA A 8 6.23 4.18 28.98
C ALA A 8 5.37 5.06 28.06
N ILE A 9 4.21 5.51 28.54
CA ILE A 9 3.35 6.44 27.79
C ILE A 9 4.05 7.79 27.63
N SER A 10 4.63 8.32 28.71
CA SER A 10 5.35 9.59 28.68
C SER A 10 6.53 9.57 27.70
N THR A 11 7.33 8.50 27.72
CA THR A 11 8.46 8.34 26.80
C THR A 11 8.01 8.15 25.36
N PHE A 12 6.90 7.43 25.12
CA PHE A 12 6.32 7.33 23.78
C PHE A 12 5.95 8.71 23.21
N PHE A 13 5.23 9.52 23.98
CA PHE A 13 4.83 10.85 23.55
C PHE A 13 6.01 11.80 23.39
N MET A 14 7.02 11.74 24.26
CA MET A 14 8.23 12.54 24.09
C MET A 14 9.04 12.12 22.88
N ASN A 15 9.28 10.81 22.69
CA ASN A 15 9.98 10.31 21.51
C ASN A 15 9.29 10.77 20.21
N TYR A 16 7.96 10.72 20.20
CA TYR A 16 7.15 11.17 19.09
C TYR A 16 7.23 12.69 18.87
N ALA A 17 7.21 13.49 19.94
CA ALA A 17 7.38 14.94 19.85
C ALA A 17 8.77 15.34 19.33
N TYR A 18 9.83 14.59 19.64
CA TYR A 18 11.19 14.94 19.19
C TYR A 18 11.54 14.41 17.79
N ASN A 19 11.07 13.22 17.41
CA ASN A 19 11.46 12.57 16.15
C ASN A 19 10.43 12.73 15.02
N SER A 20 9.22 13.20 15.31
CA SER A 20 8.22 13.41 14.25
C SER A 20 8.45 14.74 13.51
N PRO A 21 8.19 14.79 12.19
CA PRO A 21 8.27 16.04 11.41
C PRO A 21 7.18 17.05 11.80
N PHE A 22 6.21 16.67 12.64
CA PHE A 22 5.07 17.48 13.07
C PHE A 22 5.20 17.98 14.51
N LYS A 23 6.43 18.06 15.04
CA LYS A 23 6.71 18.47 16.43
C LYS A 23 6.11 19.82 16.83
N ASP A 24 6.05 20.77 15.89
CA ASP A 24 5.56 22.12 16.15
C ASP A 24 4.03 22.18 16.29
N LEU A 25 3.34 21.11 15.88
CA LEU A 25 1.88 20.95 16.01
C LEU A 25 1.49 20.21 17.29
N VAL A 26 2.47 19.76 18.09
CA VAL A 26 2.20 19.06 19.35
C VAL A 26 1.69 20.07 20.38
N PRO A 27 0.49 19.87 20.95
CA PRO A 27 -0.07 20.81 21.92
C PRO A 27 0.78 20.81 23.20
N PRO A 28 1.00 21.99 23.82
CA PRO A 28 1.77 22.08 25.06
C PRO A 28 1.02 21.38 26.20
N ILE A 29 1.77 20.83 27.16
CA ILE A 29 1.21 20.06 28.28
C ILE A 29 0.32 20.95 29.18
N SER A 30 0.51 22.27 29.16
CA SER A 30 -0.37 23.24 29.84
C SER A 30 -1.82 23.15 29.37
N ASP A 31 -2.06 22.84 28.08
CA ASP A 31 -3.40 22.79 27.51
C ASP A 31 -4.22 21.62 28.03
N LEU A 32 -3.56 20.58 28.57
CA LEU A 32 -4.25 19.47 29.21
C LEU A 32 -5.11 19.94 30.40
N TRP A 33 -4.64 20.96 31.14
CA TRP A 33 -5.33 21.49 32.31
C TRP A 33 -6.36 22.57 31.96
N HIS A 34 -6.13 23.33 30.87
CA HIS A 34 -7.03 24.40 30.45
C HIS A 34 -8.12 23.93 29.49
N GLN A 35 -7.79 23.08 28.51
CA GLN A 35 -8.67 22.63 27.44
C GLN A 35 -8.39 21.15 27.08
N PRO A 36 -8.77 20.20 27.96
CA PRO A 36 -8.41 18.79 27.79
C PRO A 36 -8.95 18.18 26.49
N MET A 37 -10.17 18.56 26.08
CA MET A 37 -10.78 18.06 24.85
C MET A 37 -10.01 18.49 23.60
N TYR A 38 -9.51 19.73 23.57
CA TYR A 38 -8.71 20.23 22.46
C TYR A 38 -7.35 19.55 22.42
N PHE A 39 -6.71 19.36 23.58
CA PHE A 39 -5.42 18.67 23.69
C PHE A 39 -5.43 17.29 23.03
N PHE A 40 -6.43 16.46 23.34
CA PHE A 40 -6.54 15.12 22.74
C PHE A 40 -6.89 15.18 21.25
N ALA A 41 -7.76 16.12 20.83
CA ALA A 41 -8.09 16.30 19.42
C ALA A 41 -6.87 16.75 18.59
N ALA A 42 -6.06 17.66 19.11
CA ALA A 42 -4.80 18.08 18.50
C ALA A 42 -3.82 16.91 18.39
N TRP A 43 -3.63 16.14 19.47
CA TRP A 43 -2.78 14.94 19.46
C TRP A 43 -3.22 13.90 18.42
N LYS A 44 -4.52 13.63 18.32
CA LYS A 44 -5.08 12.76 17.28
C LYS A 44 -4.74 13.27 15.88
N ASN A 45 -4.82 14.58 15.64
CA ASN A 45 -4.47 15.17 14.35
C ASN A 45 -2.98 14.97 14.02
N VAL A 46 -2.08 15.17 14.98
CA VAL A 46 -0.64 14.95 14.78
C VAL A 46 -0.36 13.49 14.41
N ILE A 47 -0.97 12.54 15.13
CA ILE A 47 -0.86 11.10 14.82
C ILE A 47 -1.31 10.80 13.40
N ALA A 48 -2.47 11.31 12.99
CA ALA A 48 -2.99 11.12 11.65
C ALA A 48 -2.07 11.75 10.57
N LEU A 49 -1.47 12.92 10.84
CA LEU A 49 -0.51 13.55 9.94
C LEU A 49 0.76 12.71 9.77
N HIS A 50 1.29 12.15 10.86
CA HIS A 50 2.47 11.29 10.80
C HIS A 50 2.21 9.98 10.06
N GLU A 51 1.05 9.36 10.24
CA GLU A 51 0.66 8.18 9.49
C GLU A 51 0.53 8.49 7.99
N LYS A 52 -0.07 9.63 7.63
CA LYS A 52 -0.16 10.09 6.24
C LYS A 52 1.21 10.32 5.62
N ASP A 53 2.11 11.01 6.32
CA ASP A 53 3.48 11.25 5.85
C ASP A 53 4.25 9.94 5.65
N LYS A 54 4.13 9.00 6.60
CA LYS A 54 4.74 7.67 6.48
C LYS A 54 4.18 6.90 5.29
N ALA A 55 2.87 6.96 5.06
CA ALA A 55 2.23 6.33 3.90
C ALA A 55 2.68 6.97 2.58
N ALA A 56 2.77 8.30 2.52
CA ALA A 56 3.27 9.04 1.36
C ALA A 56 4.71 8.65 1.02
N LYS A 57 5.60 8.65 2.02
CA LYS A 57 7.01 8.21 1.86
C LYS A 57 7.11 6.77 1.38
N ALA A 58 6.28 5.86 1.91
CA ALA A 58 6.25 4.48 1.45
C ALA A 58 5.78 4.36 -0.02
N GLY A 59 4.79 5.17 -0.43
CA GLY A 59 4.35 5.25 -1.82
C GLY A 59 5.42 5.82 -2.75
N GLU A 60 6.12 6.87 -2.32
CA GLU A 60 7.26 7.43 -3.05
C GLU A 60 8.38 6.40 -3.24
N HIS A 61 8.72 5.65 -2.20
CA HIS A 61 9.74 4.60 -2.33
C HIS A 61 9.36 3.53 -3.36
N ARG A 62 8.08 3.13 -3.41
CA ARG A 62 7.60 2.17 -4.41
C ARG A 62 7.63 2.74 -5.83
N THR A 63 7.17 3.97 -6.00
CA THR A 63 7.11 4.63 -7.32
C THR A 63 8.50 4.92 -7.88
N ARG A 64 9.48 5.29 -7.04
CA ARG A 64 10.88 5.46 -7.46
C ARG A 64 11.45 4.18 -8.09
N HIS A 65 11.22 3.03 -7.45
CA HIS A 65 11.69 1.75 -8.00
C HIS A 65 11.04 1.40 -9.34
N LEU A 66 9.74 1.63 -9.47
CA LEU A 66 9.02 1.40 -10.72
C LEU A 66 9.47 2.36 -11.83
N ASP A 67 9.71 3.62 -11.50
CA ASP A 67 10.20 4.63 -12.43
C ASP A 67 11.62 4.27 -12.95
N ASP A 68 12.50 3.78 -12.09
CA ASP A 68 13.82 3.31 -12.49
C ASP A 68 13.75 2.09 -13.44
N ILE A 69 12.84 1.14 -13.18
CA ILE A 69 12.59 0.01 -14.07
C ILE A 69 12.02 0.49 -15.40
N ALA A 70 11.04 1.39 -15.36
CA ALA A 70 10.39 1.93 -16.55
C ALA A 70 11.42 2.66 -17.44
N LYS A 71 12.23 3.57 -16.87
CA LYS A 71 13.32 4.26 -17.58
C LYS A 71 14.28 3.28 -18.25
N ARG A 72 14.66 2.21 -17.54
CA ARG A 72 15.52 1.15 -18.10
C ARG A 72 14.85 0.47 -19.30
N GLN A 73 13.58 0.11 -19.19
CA GLN A 73 12.84 -0.48 -20.30
C GLN A 73 12.71 0.48 -21.49
N TYR A 74 12.39 1.75 -21.25
CA TYR A 74 12.33 2.78 -22.31
C TYR A 74 13.66 2.94 -23.03
N TYR A 75 14.77 3.03 -22.28
CA TYR A 75 16.11 3.10 -22.85
C TYR A 75 16.39 1.90 -23.76
N MET A 76 16.07 0.69 -23.30
CA MET A 76 16.29 -0.54 -24.07
C MET A 76 15.46 -0.59 -25.35
N LYS A 77 14.18 -0.16 -25.30
CA LYS A 77 13.29 -0.06 -26.47
C LYS A 77 13.84 0.94 -27.50
N VAL A 78 14.24 2.13 -27.07
CA VAL A 78 14.79 3.17 -27.96
C VAL A 78 16.10 2.71 -28.61
N HIS A 79 16.94 1.99 -27.88
CA HIS A 79 18.20 1.47 -28.39
C HIS A 79 18.08 0.13 -29.14
N GLY A 80 16.87 -0.38 -29.38
CA GLY A 80 16.64 -1.61 -30.14
C GLY A 80 17.15 -2.90 -29.48
N ILE A 81 17.44 -2.84 -28.17
CA ILE A 81 17.84 -4.00 -27.38
C ILE A 81 16.55 -4.55 -26.75
N GLU A 82 15.73 -5.23 -27.54
CA GLU A 82 14.53 -5.90 -27.03
C GLU A 82 14.94 -7.09 -26.14
N ALA A 83 15.27 -6.83 -24.89
CA ALA A 83 15.34 -7.89 -23.90
C ALA A 83 13.90 -8.36 -23.63
N LYS A 84 13.55 -9.45 -24.30
CA LYS A 84 12.36 -10.25 -24.07
C LYS A 84 12.09 -10.33 -22.56
N ASP A 85 10.93 -9.86 -22.12
CA ASP A 85 10.62 -9.79 -20.69
C ASP A 85 10.91 -11.16 -20.06
N PRO A 86 11.77 -11.23 -19.02
CA PRO A 86 12.15 -12.52 -18.44
C PRO A 86 10.93 -13.29 -17.93
N VAL A 87 9.86 -12.57 -17.55
CA VAL A 87 8.55 -13.15 -17.22
C VAL A 87 7.90 -13.79 -18.44
N ALA A 88 7.91 -13.14 -19.62
CA ALA A 88 7.41 -13.73 -20.86
C ALA A 88 8.25 -14.92 -21.36
N VAL A 89 9.55 -14.93 -21.05
CA VAL A 89 10.44 -16.07 -21.35
C VAL A 89 10.17 -17.25 -20.42
N VAL A 90 9.84 -17.01 -19.14
CA VAL A 90 9.62 -18.06 -18.14
C VAL A 90 8.18 -18.57 -18.11
N PHE A 91 7.19 -17.70 -18.33
CA PHE A 91 5.76 -18.08 -18.31
C PHE A 91 5.19 -18.43 -19.68
N GLY A 92 6.00 -18.39 -20.74
CA GLY A 92 5.54 -18.63 -22.10
C GLY A 92 4.72 -17.45 -22.62
N LYS A 93 5.07 -17.00 -23.83
CA LYS A 93 4.24 -16.08 -24.59
C LYS A 93 3.04 -16.89 -25.10
N ASP A 94 1.88 -16.77 -24.47
CA ASP A 94 0.63 -17.28 -25.04
C ASP A 94 0.30 -16.44 -26.27
N GLU A 95 0.76 -16.88 -27.44
CA GLU A 95 0.58 -16.23 -28.75
C GLU A 95 -0.89 -16.23 -29.25
N GLY A 96 -1.87 -16.43 -28.38
CA GLY A 96 -3.30 -16.46 -28.72
C GLY A 96 -4.19 -15.41 -28.06
N LYS A 97 -3.67 -14.60 -27.12
CA LYS A 97 -4.40 -13.53 -26.42
C LYS A 97 -3.68 -12.20 -26.55
N SER A 98 -3.30 -11.89 -27.78
CA SER A 98 -2.46 -10.75 -28.12
C SER A 98 -3.23 -9.43 -28.00
N GLU A 99 -2.72 -8.56 -27.14
CA GLU A 99 -2.81 -7.09 -27.21
C GLU A 99 -4.19 -6.48 -26.92
N GLU A 100 -5.27 -6.97 -27.53
CA GLU A 100 -6.63 -6.44 -27.37
C GLU A 100 -7.22 -6.71 -25.98
N GLU A 101 -6.95 -7.87 -25.36
CA GLU A 101 -7.40 -8.18 -24.00
C GLU A 101 -6.64 -7.38 -22.93
N LEU A 102 -5.36 -7.05 -23.20
CA LEU A 102 -4.52 -6.27 -22.28
C LEU A 102 -4.84 -4.77 -22.39
N GLU A 103 -5.15 -4.26 -23.59
CA GLU A 103 -5.69 -2.92 -23.80
C GLU A 103 -7.10 -2.79 -23.21
N ALA A 104 -7.97 -3.78 -23.38
CA ALA A 104 -9.32 -3.79 -22.78
C ALA A 104 -9.30 -3.89 -21.25
N ALA A 105 -8.37 -4.64 -20.67
CA ALA A 105 -8.16 -4.70 -19.22
C ALA A 105 -7.58 -3.40 -18.66
N ALA A 106 -6.70 -2.72 -19.40
CA ALA A 106 -6.18 -1.39 -19.04
C ALA A 106 -7.24 -0.28 -19.19
N LEU A 107 -8.19 -0.43 -20.11
CA LEU A 107 -9.30 0.50 -20.36
C LEU A 107 -10.56 0.24 -19.52
N GLY A 108 -10.59 -0.83 -18.71
CA GLY A 108 -11.69 -1.13 -17.80
C GLY A 108 -13.02 -1.41 -18.50
N GLN A 109 -12.99 -1.91 -19.75
CA GLN A 109 -14.18 -2.10 -20.55
C GLN A 109 -14.66 -3.55 -20.46
N VAL A 110 -15.75 -3.77 -19.72
CA VAL A 110 -16.41 -5.08 -19.59
C VAL A 110 -17.40 -5.26 -20.75
N LEU A 111 -17.20 -6.31 -21.55
CA LEU A 111 -18.11 -6.76 -22.61
C LEU A 111 -18.19 -8.30 -22.62
N PRO A 112 -19.29 -8.91 -23.11
CA PRO A 112 -20.37 -9.39 -22.28
C PRO A 112 -20.39 -10.91 -22.11
N LEU A 113 -21.03 -11.31 -21.01
CA LEU A 113 -21.46 -12.66 -20.68
C LEU A 113 -22.15 -13.37 -21.87
N LYS A 114 -21.72 -14.60 -22.18
CA LYS A 114 -22.54 -15.61 -22.88
C LYS A 114 -22.14 -17.02 -22.42
N PRO A 115 -23.04 -18.02 -22.49
CA PRO A 115 -23.71 -18.56 -21.31
C PRO A 115 -23.44 -20.06 -21.11
N GLU A 116 -23.69 -20.51 -19.87
CA GLU A 116 -24.09 -21.86 -19.48
C GLU A 116 -23.45 -23.06 -20.20
N LEU A 117 -22.45 -23.66 -19.56
CA LEU A 117 -22.20 -25.09 -19.68
C LEU A 117 -21.88 -25.69 -18.30
N VAL A 118 -22.86 -26.44 -17.81
CA VAL A 118 -22.73 -27.67 -17.02
C VAL A 118 -22.42 -27.52 -15.53
N ASP A 119 -23.50 -27.50 -14.75
CA ASP A 119 -23.53 -27.91 -13.34
C ASP A 119 -22.85 -29.28 -13.18
N THR A 120 -21.65 -29.28 -12.63
CA THR A 120 -21.02 -30.49 -12.08
C THR A 120 -20.95 -30.29 -10.57
N PRO A 121 -21.53 -31.18 -9.74
CA PRO A 121 -21.53 -30.99 -8.30
C PRO A 121 -20.09 -31.05 -7.78
N ALA A 122 -19.58 -29.89 -7.37
CA ALA A 122 -18.22 -29.73 -6.87
C ALA A 122 -18.01 -30.60 -5.63
N GLN A 123 -17.19 -31.64 -5.79
CA GLN A 123 -16.67 -32.44 -4.68
C GLN A 123 -15.93 -31.51 -3.72
N LYS A 124 -16.51 -31.31 -2.52
CA LYS A 124 -15.90 -30.55 -1.45
C LYS A 124 -14.60 -31.26 -1.02
N LYS A 125 -13.45 -30.73 -1.43
CA LYS A 125 -12.15 -31.13 -0.88
C LYS A 125 -12.08 -30.62 0.54
N LYS A 126 -12.23 -31.55 1.48
CA LYS A 126 -12.14 -31.33 2.93
C LYS A 126 -10.70 -31.00 3.27
N TRP A 127 -10.40 -29.72 3.42
CA TRP A 127 -9.14 -29.24 3.96
C TRP A 127 -9.40 -28.75 5.39
N LEU A 128 -8.69 -29.37 6.33
CA LEU A 128 -8.60 -28.99 7.76
C LEU A 128 -9.85 -29.26 8.63
N GLY A 129 -10.20 -30.54 8.77
CA GLY A 129 -10.58 -31.11 10.07
C GLY A 129 -11.78 -30.53 10.85
N LEU A 130 -12.79 -29.96 10.19
CA LEU A 130 -14.04 -29.54 10.81
C LEU A 130 -15.23 -30.07 9.98
N TRP A 131 -16.21 -30.64 10.67
CA TRP A 131 -17.35 -31.40 10.15
C TRP A 131 -18.31 -30.54 9.31
#